data_AF-A0A923PU28-F1
#
_entry.id   AF-A0A923PU28-F1
#
_cell.length_a   1.000
_cell.length_b   1.000
_cell.length_c   1.000
_cell.angle_alpha   90.00
_cell.angle_beta   90.00
_cell.angle_gamma   90.00
#
_symmetry.space_group_name_H-M   'P 1'
#
loop_
_entity.id
_entity.type
_entity.pdbx_description
1 polymer ?
#
loop_
_entity_poly.entity_id
_entity_poly.type
_entity_poly.pdbx_seq_one_letter_code
_entity_poly.pdbx_strand_id
1 'polypeptide(L)'
;MRLLPNILCALTILLGAPGLAANISLADPSPVAGQPVRVTFSVPVDTLLVTYRPNSALVRTETVVLPAPSTFAEWTPSSAGLAQLAYLDRTGEIPLKVSHNVSVRFDGLSGSGLAVMILAGLILFGGAGFAFKTLFREDPLSAGR
;
A
#
# COMPACT_ATOMS: atom_id res chain seq x y z
N MET A 1 35.60 4.19 65.52
CA MET A 1 34.21 3.94 65.06
C MET A 1 33.45 5.26 65.02
N ARG A 2 33.07 5.75 63.83
CA ARG A 2 32.06 6.79 63.51
C ARG A 2 32.25 7.17 62.01
N LEU A 3 31.68 6.38 61.09
CA LEU A 3 30.44 6.66 60.35
C LEU A 3 30.54 7.86 59.38
N LEU A 4 30.94 7.56 58.13
CA LEU A 4 30.54 8.29 56.92
C LEU A 4 29.02 8.16 56.73
N PRO A 5 28.34 9.14 56.09
CA PRO A 5 27.89 8.82 54.73
C PRO A 5 27.81 10.00 53.75
N ASN A 6 28.36 9.75 52.55
CA ASN A 6 27.73 9.86 51.23
C ASN A 6 26.82 11.07 50.95
N ILE A 7 27.41 12.07 50.28
CA ILE A 7 26.72 13.07 49.48
C ILE A 7 26.16 12.35 48.24
N LEU A 8 24.90 11.94 48.33
CA LEU A 8 24.13 11.36 47.24
C LEU A 8 23.64 12.50 46.33
N CYS A 9 24.31 12.68 45.19
CA CYS A 9 23.80 13.50 44.08
C CYS A 9 22.41 13.00 43.67
N ALA A 10 21.38 13.77 43.98
CA ALA A 10 20.04 13.56 43.46
C ALA A 10 20.02 13.94 41.96
N LEU A 11 20.20 12.94 41.11
CA LEU A 11 19.94 13.02 39.67
C LEU A 11 18.42 13.00 39.47
N THR A 12 17.79 14.17 39.36
CA THR A 12 16.40 14.30 38.92
C THR A 12 16.31 13.87 37.45
N ILE A 13 15.84 12.63 37.23
CA ILE A 13 15.44 12.14 35.91
C ILE A 13 14.12 12.84 35.56
N LEU A 14 14.19 13.83 34.68
CA LEU A 14 13.02 14.45 34.08
C LEU A 14 12.39 13.41 33.12
N LEU A 15 11.42 12.64 33.60
CA LEU A 15 10.58 11.80 32.75
C LEU A 15 9.71 12.72 31.90
N GLY A 16 10.19 13.06 30.70
CA GLY A 16 9.34 13.61 29.65
C GLY A 16 8.25 12.59 29.36
N ALA A 17 6.99 12.95 29.60
CA ALA A 17 5.86 12.14 29.17
C ALA A 17 6.01 11.88 27.67
N PRO A 18 5.93 10.62 27.19
CA PRO A 18 5.94 10.36 25.76
C PRO A 18 4.71 11.07 25.18
N GLY A 19 4.92 12.18 24.49
CA GLY A 19 3.88 12.74 23.64
C GLY A 19 3.42 11.63 22.72
N LEU A 20 2.11 11.35 22.70
CA LEU A 20 1.52 10.35 21.82
C LEU A 20 1.96 10.70 20.39
N ALA A 21 2.85 9.89 19.82
CA ALA A 21 3.32 10.10 18.47
C ALA A 21 2.13 10.00 17.52
N ALA A 22 1.97 11.01 16.67
CA ALA A 22 0.87 11.05 15.73
C ALA A 22 0.96 9.86 14.75
N ASN A 23 -0.14 9.13 14.60
CA ASN A 23 -0.19 7.85 13.90
C ASN A 23 -1.48 7.72 13.07
N ILE A 24 -1.43 6.85 12.06
CA ILE A 24 -2.54 6.35 11.26
C ILE A 24 -2.56 4.83 11.42
N SER A 25 -3.69 4.26 11.81
CA SER A 25 -3.92 2.82 11.81
C SER A 25 -5.13 2.45 10.97
N LEU A 26 -5.13 1.24 10.43
CA LEU A 26 -6.26 0.67 9.72
C LEU A 26 -6.76 -0.55 10.48
N ALA A 27 -8.08 -0.78 10.45
CA ALA A 27 -8.66 -1.99 10.99
C ALA A 27 -8.21 -3.25 10.23
N ASP A 28 -8.07 -3.12 8.91
CA ASP A 28 -7.51 -4.15 8.03
C ASP A 28 -6.15 -3.69 7.48
N PRO A 29 -5.04 -4.42 7.73
CA PRO A 29 -3.73 -4.07 7.22
C PRO A 29 -3.59 -4.27 5.70
N SER A 30 -4.55 -4.92 5.03
CA SER A 30 -4.52 -5.19 3.60
C SER A 30 -5.90 -5.00 2.97
N PRO A 31 -6.41 -3.75 2.93
CA PRO A 31 -7.74 -3.45 2.43
C PRO A 31 -7.90 -3.83 0.96
N VAL A 32 -9.12 -4.14 0.55
CA VAL A 32 -9.46 -4.52 -0.83
C VAL A 32 -9.99 -3.30 -1.57
N ALA A 33 -9.54 -3.11 -2.81
CA ALA A 33 -10.03 -2.02 -3.66
C ALA A 33 -11.55 -2.12 -3.85
N GLY A 34 -12.25 -1.00 -3.75
CA GLY A 34 -13.71 -0.93 -3.84
C GLY A 34 -14.46 -1.29 -2.56
N GLN A 35 -13.77 -1.74 -1.50
CA GLN A 35 -14.39 -2.04 -0.20
C GLN A 35 -14.11 -0.93 0.82
N PRO A 36 -15.11 -0.52 1.63
CA PRO A 36 -14.90 0.48 2.65
C PRO A 36 -13.99 -0.05 3.77
N VAL A 37 -13.01 0.76 4.17
CA VAL A 37 -12.13 0.50 5.30
C VAL A 37 -12.14 1.68 6.26
N ARG A 38 -12.16 1.36 7.56
CA ARG A 38 -12.01 2.35 8.61
C ARG A 38 -10.54 2.68 8.83
N VAL A 39 -10.21 3.96 8.67
CA VAL A 39 -8.93 4.56 9.02
C VAL A 39 -9.09 5.26 10.36
N THR A 40 -8.16 5.01 11.29
CA THR A 40 -8.15 5.60 12.62
C THR A 40 -6.92 6.48 12.79
N PHE A 41 -7.12 7.63 13.42
CA PHE A 41 -6.10 8.64 13.67
C PHE A 41 -5.88 8.78 15.17
N SER A 42 -4.63 9.07 15.57
CA SER A 42 -4.30 9.37 16.96
C SER A 42 -4.81 10.73 17.44
N VAL A 43 -5.12 11.64 16.50
CA VAL A 43 -5.63 12.99 16.75
C VAL A 43 -6.84 13.27 15.85
N PRO A 44 -7.71 14.25 16.18
CA PRO A 44 -8.79 14.66 15.28
C PRO A 44 -8.24 15.25 13.97
N VAL A 45 -8.73 14.77 12.83
CA VAL A 45 -8.30 15.15 11.48
C VAL A 45 -9.48 15.68 10.68
N ASP A 46 -9.26 16.77 9.94
CA ASP A 46 -10.22 17.40 9.03
C ASP A 46 -10.03 16.96 7.57
N THR A 47 -8.80 16.61 7.18
CA THR A 47 -8.41 16.26 5.82
C THR A 47 -7.50 15.05 5.77
N LEU A 48 -7.87 14.04 4.99
CA LEU A 48 -7.05 12.88 4.65
C LEU A 48 -6.62 12.95 3.19
N LEU A 49 -5.31 12.97 2.94
CA LEU A 49 -4.72 12.89 1.61
C LEU A 49 -4.36 11.43 1.30
N VAL A 50 -4.88 10.91 0.20
CA VAL A 50 -4.62 9.55 -0.27
C VAL A 50 -3.87 9.63 -1.58
N THR A 51 -2.66 9.10 -1.64
CA THR A 51 -1.85 9.07 -2.88
C THR A 51 -1.68 7.64 -3.36
N TYR A 52 -2.30 7.30 -4.48
CA TYR A 52 -2.25 5.99 -5.11
C TYR A 52 -1.08 5.87 -6.09
N ARG A 53 -0.44 4.70 -6.07
CA ARG A 53 0.57 4.24 -7.04
C ARG A 53 0.18 2.86 -7.57
N PRO A 54 -0.79 2.77 -8.50
CA PRO A 54 -1.24 1.50 -9.05
C PRO A 54 -0.26 1.02 -10.12
N ASN A 55 0.58 0.00 -9.84
CA ASN A 55 1.34 -0.80 -10.81
C ASN A 55 1.74 -0.07 -12.13
N SER A 56 2.60 0.95 -12.02
CA SER A 56 3.14 1.76 -13.14
C SER A 56 2.20 2.77 -13.82
N ALA A 57 0.98 2.96 -13.30
CA ALA A 57 0.10 4.05 -13.70
C ALA A 57 0.54 5.39 -13.07
N LEU A 58 0.03 6.49 -13.62
CA LEU A 58 0.22 7.84 -13.10
C LEU A 58 -0.19 7.91 -11.62
N VAL A 59 0.65 8.59 -10.83
CA VAL A 59 0.35 8.86 -9.42
C VAL A 59 -0.92 9.68 -9.34
N ARG A 60 -1.90 9.21 -8.57
CA ARG A 60 -3.17 9.91 -8.36
C ARG A 60 -3.31 10.29 -6.90
N THR A 61 -3.58 11.56 -6.63
CA THR A 61 -3.88 12.04 -5.28
C THR A 61 -5.37 12.34 -5.17
N GLU A 62 -5.96 11.86 -4.10
CA GLU A 62 -7.35 12.09 -3.69
C GLU A 62 -7.33 12.78 -2.33
N THR A 63 -8.24 13.74 -2.15
CA THR A 63 -8.41 14.45 -0.88
C THR A 63 -9.78 14.08 -0.33
N VAL A 64 -9.79 13.42 0.82
CA VAL A 64 -10.99 13.09 1.58
C VAL A 64 -11.16 14.16 2.65
N VAL A 65 -12.15 15.03 2.48
CA VAL A 65 -12.50 16.07 3.44
C VAL A 65 -13.56 15.52 4.39
N LEU A 66 -13.29 15.61 5.69
CA LEU A 66 -14.23 15.17 6.73
C LEU A 66 -15.19 16.31 7.09
N PRO A 67 -16.47 16.02 7.37
CA PRO A 67 -17.47 17.04 7.70
C PRO A 67 -17.18 17.75 9.03
N ALA A 68 -16.47 17.09 9.94
CA ALA A 68 -15.94 17.65 11.17
C ALA A 68 -14.63 16.94 11.52
N PRO A 69 -13.71 17.59 12.29
CA PRO A 69 -12.51 16.93 12.78
C PRO A 69 -12.86 15.66 13.57
N SER A 70 -12.37 14.51 13.12
CA SER A 70 -12.67 13.22 13.76
C SER A 70 -11.42 12.36 13.87
N THR A 71 -11.46 11.38 14.78
CA THR A 71 -10.39 10.38 14.96
C THR A 71 -10.55 9.18 14.04
N PHE A 72 -11.54 9.19 13.15
CA PHE A 72 -11.75 8.12 12.19
C PHE A 72 -12.38 8.63 10.88
N ALA A 73 -12.01 7.99 9.78
CA ALA A 73 -12.62 8.17 8.46
C ALA A 73 -13.00 6.81 7.87
N GLU A 74 -14.14 6.75 7.19
CA GLU A 74 -14.43 5.65 6.27
C GLU A 74 -13.84 6.02 4.90
N TRP A 75 -12.93 5.19 4.41
CA TRP A 75 -12.26 5.38 3.12
C TRP A 75 -12.48 4.15 2.26
N THR A 76 -12.85 4.33 1.00
CA THR A 76 -12.99 3.24 0.03
C THR A 76 -11.86 3.36 -1.00
N PRO A 77 -10.86 2.47 -1.02
CA PRO A 77 -9.75 2.59 -1.94
C PRO A 77 -10.23 2.45 -3.38
N SER A 78 -9.97 3.44 -4.23
CA SER A 78 -10.44 3.41 -5.62
C SER A 78 -9.65 2.46 -6.53
N SER A 79 -8.42 2.14 -6.14
CA SER A 79 -7.45 1.40 -6.95
C SER A 79 -6.61 0.46 -6.09
N ALA A 80 -6.36 -0.75 -6.58
CA ALA A 80 -5.41 -1.69 -5.98
C ALA A 80 -3.95 -1.27 -6.25
N GLY A 81 -3.03 -1.70 -5.38
CA GLY A 81 -1.62 -1.33 -5.39
C GLY A 81 -1.19 -0.62 -4.11
N LEU A 82 -0.15 0.22 -4.19
CA LEU A 82 0.31 0.98 -3.02
C LEU A 82 -0.48 2.27 -2.88
N ALA A 83 -1.01 2.53 -1.69
CA ALA A 83 -1.62 3.81 -1.33
C ALA A 83 -0.91 4.40 -0.11
N GLN A 84 -0.60 5.70 -0.18
CA GLN A 84 -0.08 6.46 0.95
C GLN A 84 -1.19 7.32 1.53
N LEU A 85 -1.54 7.05 2.77
CA LEU A 85 -2.44 7.88 3.58
C LEU A 85 -1.61 8.93 4.29
N ALA A 86 -2.03 10.19 4.25
CA ALA A 86 -1.37 11.27 4.96
C ALA A 86 -2.36 12.29 5.49
N TYR A 87 -2.06 12.85 6.66
CA TYR A 87 -2.77 14.02 7.19
C TYR A 87 -1.76 15.02 7.78
N LEU A 88 -2.21 16.24 8.01
CA LEU A 88 -1.43 17.27 8.69
C LEU A 88 -1.88 17.34 10.15
N ASP A 89 -1.01 16.93 11.07
CA ASP A 89 -1.22 17.14 12.49
C ASP A 89 -0.93 18.61 12.84
N ARG A 90 -1.93 19.31 13.36
CA ARG A 90 -1.85 20.72 13.79
C ARG A 90 -1.89 20.87 15.31
N THR A 91 -1.78 19.78 16.06
CA THR A 91 -1.84 19.79 17.53
C THR A 91 -0.59 20.40 18.16
N GLY A 92 0.55 20.37 17.45
CA GLY A 92 1.81 20.98 17.86
C GLY A 92 2.01 22.40 17.32
N GLU A 93 3.07 23.05 17.81
CA GLU A 93 3.48 24.41 17.38
C GLU A 93 3.88 24.47 15.90
N ILE A 94 4.36 23.35 15.35
CA ILE A 94 4.72 23.18 13.94
C ILE A 94 3.83 22.08 13.35
N PRO A 95 3.13 22.34 12.23
CA PRO A 95 2.32 21.32 11.59
C PRO A 95 3.19 20.16 11.07
N LEU A 96 2.89 18.93 11.49
CA LEU A 96 3.63 17.73 11.12
C LEU A 96 2.82 16.91 10.12
N LYS A 97 3.46 16.52 9.00
CA LYS A 97 2.85 15.58 8.06
C LYS A 97 3.05 14.16 8.56
N VAL A 98 1.95 13.50 8.93
CA VAL A 98 1.93 12.08 9.29
C VAL A 98 1.55 11.29 8.06
N SER A 99 2.31 10.23 7.74
CA SER A 99 2.05 9.39 6.58
C SER A 99 2.16 7.91 6.91
N HIS A 100 1.27 7.10 6.32
CA HIS A 100 1.24 5.66 6.45
C HIS A 100 1.04 5.03 5.06
N ASN A 101 1.91 4.08 4.72
CA ASN A 101 1.81 3.37 3.44
C ASN A 101 1.01 2.09 3.66
N VAL A 102 0.03 1.83 2.79
CA VAL A 102 -0.81 0.64 2.83
C VAL A 102 -0.78 -0.06 1.48
N SER A 103 -0.84 -1.39 1.53
CA SER A 103 -0.98 -2.23 0.34
C SER A 103 -2.46 -2.56 0.15
N VAL A 104 -3.04 -2.09 -0.95
CA VAL A 104 -4.43 -2.33 -1.34
C VAL A 104 -4.49 -3.52 -2.29
N ARG A 105 -5.29 -4.52 -1.93
CA ARG A 105 -5.48 -5.75 -2.70
C ARG A 105 -6.50 -5.55 -3.83
N PHE A 106 -6.38 -6.40 -4.85
CA PHE A 106 -7.40 -6.51 -5.90
C PHE A 106 -8.62 -7.28 -5.36
N ASP A 107 -9.81 -6.84 -5.75
CA ASP A 107 -11.08 -7.52 -5.49
C ASP A 107 -11.29 -8.72 -6.44
N GLY A 108 -10.28 -9.59 -6.52
CA GLY A 108 -10.27 -10.77 -7.39
C GLY A 108 -9.08 -10.85 -8.35
N LEU A 109 -9.22 -11.71 -9.38
CA LEU A 109 -8.21 -11.91 -10.41
C LEU A 109 -8.02 -10.63 -11.22
N SER A 110 -6.79 -10.13 -11.29
CA SER A 110 -6.45 -8.99 -12.14
C SER A 110 -6.70 -9.34 -13.61
N GLY A 111 -7.72 -8.72 -14.21
CA GLY A 111 -8.10 -8.99 -15.61
C GLY A 111 -6.96 -8.72 -16.60
N SER A 112 -6.12 -7.71 -16.34
CA SER A 112 -4.93 -7.44 -17.14
C SER A 112 -3.88 -8.54 -17.00
N GLY A 113 -3.66 -9.05 -15.79
CA GLY A 113 -2.76 -10.18 -15.56
C GLY A 113 -3.21 -11.45 -16.28
N LEU A 114 -4.52 -11.73 -16.25
CA LEU A 114 -5.10 -12.87 -16.96
C LEU A 114 -4.94 -12.71 -18.49
N ALA A 115 -5.21 -11.52 -19.04
CA ALA A 115 -5.06 -11.26 -20.46
C ALA A 115 -3.61 -11.45 -20.92
N VAL A 116 -2.63 -10.97 -20.15
CA VAL A 116 -1.20 -11.17 -20.43
C VAL A 116 -0.83 -12.65 -20.40
N MET A 117 -1.31 -13.40 -19.40
CA MET A 117 -1.08 -14.86 -19.33
C MET A 117 -1.64 -15.60 -20.55
N ILE A 118 -2.87 -15.29 -20.95
CA ILE A 118 -3.50 -15.91 -22.12
C ILE A 118 -2.72 -15.56 -23.39
N LEU A 119 -2.37 -14.29 -23.58
CA LEU A 119 -1.64 -13.85 -24.77
C LEU A 119 -0.25 -14.48 -24.84
N ALA A 120 0.47 -14.55 -23.72
CA ALA A 120 1.76 -15.21 -23.63
C ALA A 120 1.63 -16.71 -23.98
N GLY A 121 0.59 -17.37 -23.48
CA GLY A 121 0.27 -18.75 -23.83
C GLY A 121 0.02 -18.91 -25.33
N LEU A 122 -0.80 -18.05 -25.93
CA LEU A 122 -1.08 -18.07 -27.37
C LEU A 122 0.18 -17.86 -28.22
N ILE A 123 1.08 -16.97 -27.81
CA ILE A 123 2.36 -16.75 -28.52
C ILE A 123 3.26 -17.98 -28.39
N LEU A 124 3.42 -18.52 -27.17
CA LEU A 124 4.29 -19.66 -26.90
C LEU A 124 3.80 -20.94 -27.60
N PHE A 125 2.54 -21.29 -27.41
CA PHE A 125 1.95 -22.49 -28.00
C PHE A 125 1.59 -22.31 -29.48
N GLY A 126 1.26 -21.09 -29.91
CA GLY A 126 1.03 -20.78 -31.32
C GLY A 126 2.30 -20.95 -32.16
N GLY A 127 3.45 -20.47 -31.65
CA GLY A 127 4.75 -20.69 -32.28
C GLY A 127 5.10 -22.18 -32.38
N ALA A 128 4.91 -22.94 -31.29
CA ALA A 128 5.17 -24.38 -31.28
C ALA A 128 4.26 -25.14 -32.27
N GLY A 129 2.95 -24.85 -32.29
CA GLY A 129 2.01 -25.47 -33.21
C GLY A 129 2.31 -25.18 -34.68
N PHE A 130 2.73 -23.95 -34.99
CA PHE A 130 3.16 -23.58 -36.35
C PHE A 130 4.44 -24.32 -36.77
N ALA A 131 5.41 -24.44 -35.86
CA ALA A 131 6.65 -25.19 -36.12
C ALA A 131 6.36 -26.67 -36.41
N PHE A 132 5.52 -27.31 -35.60
CA PHE A 132 5.10 -28.71 -35.83
C PHE A 132 4.34 -28.88 -37.15
N LYS A 133 3.42 -27.96 -37.48
CA LYS A 133 2.69 -28.01 -38.75
C LYS A 133 3.63 -27.92 -39.96
N THR A 134 4.68 -27.12 -39.85
CA THR A 134 5.67 -26.95 -40.92
C THR A 134 6.57 -28.19 -41.03
N LEU A 135 7.06 -28.70 -39.90
CA LEU A 135 7.92 -29.89 -39.84
C LEU A 135 7.24 -31.15 -40.40
N PHE A 136 5.95 -31.34 -40.12
CA PHE A 136 5.19 -32.49 -40.64
C PHE A 136 4.57 -32.25 -42.01
N ARG A 137 4.81 -31.10 -42.65
CA ARG A 137 4.36 -30.82 -44.03
C ARG A 137 5.38 -31.24 -45.09
N GLU A 138 6.60 -31.57 -44.68
CA GLU A 138 7.67 -32.16 -45.50
C GLU A 138 7.78 -33.63 -45.01
N ASP A 139 7.37 -34.72 -45.68
CA ASP A 139 7.35 -35.14 -47.09
C ASP A 139 6.27 -36.25 -47.31
N PRO A 140 5.72 -36.44 -48.53
CA PRO A 140 6.06 -37.65 -49.27
C PRO A 140 6.07 -37.47 -50.80
N LEU A 141 7.05 -36.77 -51.41
CA LEU A 141 7.24 -36.83 -52.88
C LEU A 141 8.69 -36.94 -53.37
N SER A 142 9.67 -37.17 -52.49
CA SER A 142 11.08 -37.43 -52.89
C SER A 142 11.53 -38.89 -52.73
N ALA A 143 10.60 -39.86 -52.74
CA ALA A 143 10.90 -41.29 -52.84
C ALA A 143 10.52 -41.80 -54.24
N GLY A 144 11.16 -41.27 -55.27
CA GLY A 144 10.86 -41.68 -56.65
C GLY A 144 11.57 -40.86 -57.71
N ARG A 145 12.89 -41.01 -57.82
CA ARG A 145 13.64 -41.05 -59.09
C ARG A 145 15.08 -41.43 -58.85
#